data_AF-A0A914XPQ0-F1
#
_entry.id   AF-A0A914XPQ0-F1
#
_cell.length_a   1.000
_cell.length_b   1.000
_cell.length_c   1.000
_cell.angle_alpha   90.00
_cell.angle_beta   90.00
_cell.angle_gamma   90.00
#
_symmetry.space_group_name_H-M   'P 1'
#
loop_
_entity.id
_entity.type
_entity.pdbx_description
1 polymer ?
#
loop_
_entity_poly.entity_id
_entity_poly.type
_entity_poly.pdbx_seq_one_letter_code
_entity_poly.pdbx_strand_id
1 'polypeptide(L)'
;MTNFPGTASLSISGEPIEEVNEFVYLGQLVSFPRDHYTEIKRRVQAGWNAYRKYKHFFTAPTIAMKLKRRLFNMVIVPTMLYGAETWALTKQAETRLATTQRRMERRMIGVRLLDHRSNEWLRGVTKVVDIVKAARRRKWQWARKVATMSGDRWVKRITEWRPPSARGRGRPRRRWRDIICKTAGANWMLMAQDVSSWNTLGEAYLRNDCD
;
A
#
# COMPACT_ATOMS: atom_id res chain seq x y z
N MET A 1 16.26 -13.06 -18.60
CA MET A 1 17.44 -12.90 -17.74
C MET A 1 18.29 -11.82 -18.40
N THR A 2 18.46 -10.66 -17.77
CA THR A 2 19.46 -9.69 -18.20
C THR A 2 20.68 -9.94 -17.32
N ASN A 3 21.72 -10.56 -17.90
CA ASN A 3 23.04 -10.58 -17.30
C ASN A 3 23.51 -9.13 -17.25
N PHE A 4 23.43 -8.52 -16.06
CA PHE A 4 24.24 -7.34 -15.79
C PHE A 4 25.71 -7.81 -15.83
N PRO A 5 26.58 -7.19 -16.64
CA PRO A 5 28.00 -7.48 -16.59
C PRO A 5 28.51 -7.18 -15.18
N GLY A 6 29.51 -7.93 -14.73
CA GLY A 6 29.94 -8.09 -13.34
C GLY A 6 29.98 -6.81 -12.49
N THR A 7 29.75 -7.03 -11.19
CA THR A 7 29.87 -6.12 -10.04
C THR A 7 30.84 -4.96 -10.28
N ALA A 8 30.34 -3.84 -10.82
CA ALA A 8 31.07 -2.58 -10.79
C ALA A 8 31.01 -2.08 -9.34
N SER A 9 32.14 -2.09 -8.64
CA SER A 9 32.24 -1.55 -7.28
C SER A 9 31.96 -0.04 -7.34
N LEU A 10 30.79 0.37 -6.86
CA LEU A 10 30.41 1.78 -6.80
C LEU A 10 31.14 2.41 -5.61
N SER A 11 31.93 3.46 -5.86
CA SER A 11 32.61 4.22 -4.80
C SER A 11 32.17 5.68 -4.80
N ILE A 12 31.89 6.24 -3.61
CA ILE A 12 31.70 7.68 -3.43
C ILE A 12 32.92 8.22 -2.68
N SER A 13 33.59 9.22 -3.26
CA SER A 13 34.78 9.85 -2.65
C SER A 13 35.92 8.88 -2.31
N GLY A 14 36.04 7.78 -3.07
CA GLY A 14 37.06 6.74 -2.83
C GLY A 14 36.65 5.65 -1.84
N GLU A 15 35.50 5.76 -1.19
CA GLU A 15 34.98 4.70 -0.31
C GLU A 15 34.04 3.78 -1.08
N PRO A 16 34.25 2.44 -1.04
CA PRO A 16 33.37 1.48 -1.69
C PRO A 16 32.02 1.41 -0.96
N ILE A 17 30.93 1.43 -1.72
CA ILE A 17 29.57 1.29 -1.19
C ILE A 17 29.22 -0.18 -1.12
N GLU A 18 28.77 -0.62 0.05
CA GLU A 18 28.26 -1.96 0.26
C GLU A 18 26.99 -2.20 -0.58
N GLU A 19 27.02 -3.24 -1.41
CA GLU A 19 25.84 -3.70 -2.14
C GLU A 19 25.02 -4.66 -1.27
N VAL A 20 23.83 -4.22 -0.87
CA VAL A 20 22.90 -5.03 -0.07
C VAL A 20 21.61 -5.33 -0.83
N ASN A 21 21.09 -6.54 -0.66
CA ASN A 21 19.82 -6.95 -1.27
C ASN A 21 18.59 -6.31 -0.63
N GLU A 22 18.68 -5.91 0.64
CA GLU A 22 17.60 -5.28 1.39
C GLU A 22 18.12 -4.11 2.22
N PHE A 23 17.45 -2.96 2.15
CA PHE A 23 17.84 -1.76 2.88
C PHE A 23 16.62 -0.98 3.34
N VAL A 24 16.65 -0.45 4.57
CA VAL A 24 15.57 0.41 5.08
C VAL A 24 15.88 1.86 4.79
N TYR A 25 15.21 2.43 3.79
CA TYR A 25 15.34 3.84 3.43
C TYR A 25 14.09 4.62 3.86
N LEU A 26 14.29 5.68 4.65
CA LEU A 26 13.20 6.52 5.20
C LEU A 26 12.09 5.67 5.82
N GLY A 27 12.50 4.64 6.55
CA GLY A 27 11.58 3.71 7.19
C GLY A 27 10.92 2.69 6.28
N GLN A 28 11.03 2.73 4.95
CA GLN A 28 10.51 1.73 4.01
C GLN A 28 11.60 0.73 3.61
N LEU A 29 11.28 -0.58 3.64
CA LEU A 29 12.19 -1.61 3.15
C LEU A 29 12.19 -1.58 1.62
N VAL A 30 13.37 -1.44 1.05
CA VAL A 30 13.66 -1.53 -0.37
C VAL A 30 14.45 -2.81 -0.59
N SER A 31 13.96 -3.67 -1.49
CA SER A 31 14.60 -4.94 -1.84
C SER A 31 15.00 -4.97 -3.32
N PHE A 32 16.04 -5.76 -3.62
CA PHE A 32 16.53 -6.03 -4.96
C PHE A 32 16.60 -7.56 -5.18
N PRO A 33 15.90 -8.11 -6.20
CA PRO A 33 14.94 -7.45 -7.09
C PRO A 33 13.72 -6.93 -6.32
N ARG A 34 13.09 -5.85 -6.83
CA ARG A 34 11.97 -5.19 -6.14
C ARG A 34 10.85 -6.16 -5.78
N ASP A 35 10.62 -6.29 -4.47
CA ASP A 35 9.50 -7.03 -3.89
C ASP A 35 8.79 -6.20 -2.80
N HIS A 36 7.53 -5.88 -3.05
CA HIS A 36 6.71 -5.17 -2.07
C HIS A 36 6.13 -6.10 -1.00
N TYR A 37 6.17 -7.43 -1.19
CA TYR A 37 5.61 -8.38 -0.24
C TYR A 37 6.32 -8.32 1.11
N THR A 38 7.65 -8.30 1.14
CA THR A 38 8.44 -8.21 2.38
C THR A 38 8.15 -6.91 3.14
N GLU A 39 8.09 -5.77 2.45
CA GLU A 39 7.72 -4.49 3.08
C GLU A 39 6.29 -4.51 3.64
N ILE A 40 5.32 -5.06 2.90
CA ILE A 40 3.93 -5.17 3.38
C ILE A 40 3.86 -6.10 4.59
N LYS A 41 4.61 -7.21 4.60
CA LYS A 41 4.72 -8.11 5.76
C LYS A 41 5.26 -7.35 6.97
N ARG A 42 6.31 -6.54 6.79
CA ARG A 42 6.89 -5.69 7.84
C ARG A 42 5.88 -4.67 8.37
N ARG A 43 5.08 -4.03 7.52
CA ARG A 43 4.01 -3.11 7.93
C ARG A 43 2.85 -3.78 8.66
N VAL A 44 2.47 -4.97 8.22
CA VAL A 44 1.50 -5.81 8.93
C VAL A 44 2.00 -6.13 10.34
N GLN A 45 3.29 -6.47 10.48
CA GLN A 45 3.89 -6.72 11.79
C GLN A 45 3.91 -5.45 12.65
N ALA A 46 4.27 -4.29 12.08
CA ALA A 46 4.22 -3.01 12.77
C ALA A 46 2.80 -2.68 13.26
N GLY A 47 1.79 -2.90 12.42
CA GLY A 47 0.38 -2.76 12.79
C GLY A 47 -0.03 -3.69 13.95
N TRP A 48 0.42 -4.94 13.93
CA TRP A 48 0.20 -5.86 15.05
C TRP A 48 0.89 -5.42 16.33
N ASN A 49 2.13 -4.93 16.25
CA ASN A 49 2.84 -4.42 17.42
C ASN A 49 2.09 -3.22 18.03
N ALA A 50 1.64 -2.28 17.19
CA ALA A 50 0.80 -1.18 17.62
C ALA A 50 -0.52 -1.65 18.24
N TYR A 51 -1.20 -2.62 17.62
CA TYR A 51 -2.44 -3.19 18.16
C TYR A 51 -2.22 -3.85 19.53
N ARG A 52 -1.13 -4.62 19.69
CA ARG A 52 -0.78 -5.28 20.96
C ARG A 52 -0.54 -4.26 22.07
N LYS A 53 0.11 -3.14 21.78
CA LYS A 53 0.33 -2.04 22.75
C LYS A 53 -0.99 -1.53 23.34
N TYR A 54 -2.04 -1.45 22.52
CA TYR A 54 -3.36 -0.98 22.95
C TYR A 54 -4.37 -2.13 23.12
N LYS A 55 -3.91 -3.37 23.28
CA LYS A 55 -4.78 -4.57 23.33
C LYS A 55 -5.86 -4.42 24.39
N HIS A 56 -5.48 -4.04 25.62
CA HIS A 56 -6.41 -3.91 26.74
C HIS A 56 -7.52 -2.89 26.45
N PHE A 57 -7.18 -1.77 25.80
CA PHE A 57 -8.16 -0.78 25.36
C PHE A 57 -9.10 -1.34 24.28
N PHE A 58 -8.56 -2.03 23.27
CA PHE A 58 -9.37 -2.60 22.20
C PHE A 58 -10.30 -3.72 22.70
N THR A 59 -9.87 -4.53 23.67
CA THR A 59 -10.65 -5.68 24.17
C THR A 59 -11.55 -5.34 25.37
N ALA A 60 -11.38 -4.18 26.01
CA ALA A 60 -12.18 -3.82 27.18
C ALA A 60 -13.68 -3.70 26.84
N PRO A 61 -14.59 -4.39 27.56
CA PRO A 61 -16.03 -4.32 27.29
C PRO A 61 -16.64 -2.97 27.69
N THR A 62 -16.03 -2.27 28.65
CA THR A 62 -16.47 -0.96 29.15
C THR A 62 -16.27 0.18 28.15
N ILE A 63 -15.40 -0.01 27.15
CA ILE A 63 -15.04 1.04 26.19
C ILE A 63 -15.96 0.99 24.98
N ALA A 64 -16.65 2.09 24.71
CA ALA A 64 -17.55 2.23 23.58
C ALA A 64 -16.84 1.99 22.22
N MET A 65 -17.52 1.30 21.31
CA MET A 65 -16.99 0.98 19.97
C MET A 65 -16.53 2.21 19.19
N LYS A 66 -17.18 3.36 19.39
CA LYS A 66 -16.80 4.64 18.77
C LYS A 66 -15.36 5.05 19.10
N LEU A 67 -14.94 4.87 20.34
CA LEU A 67 -13.58 5.21 20.80
C LEU A 67 -12.56 4.20 20.28
N LYS A 68 -12.88 2.90 20.34
CA LYS A 68 -12.06 1.83 19.75
C LYS A 68 -11.81 2.08 18.26
N ARG A 69 -12.87 2.37 17.50
CA ARG A 69 -12.79 2.74 16.09
C ARG A 69 -11.90 3.96 15.85
N ARG A 70 -12.07 5.02 16.64
CA ARG A 70 -11.28 6.26 16.51
C ARG A 70 -9.79 5.96 16.70
N LEU A 71 -9.42 5.25 17.76
CA LEU A 71 -8.03 4.85 18.01
C LEU A 71 -7.50 3.94 16.90
N PHE A 72 -8.29 2.98 16.44
CA PHE A 72 -7.91 2.07 15.34
C PHE A 72 -7.56 2.84 14.07
N ASN A 73 -8.42 3.78 13.67
CA ASN A 73 -8.22 4.61 12.48
C ASN A 73 -7.03 5.58 12.63
N MET A 74 -6.78 6.09 13.84
CA MET A 74 -5.70 7.04 14.10
C MET A 74 -4.32 6.39 14.22
N VAL A 75 -4.25 5.14 14.70
CA VAL A 75 -2.97 4.50 15.01
C VAL A 75 -2.69 3.30 14.11
N ILE A 76 -3.63 2.36 14.02
CA ILE A 76 -3.39 1.08 13.35
C ILE A 76 -3.36 1.24 11.83
N VAL A 77 -4.37 1.90 11.27
CA VAL A 77 -4.47 2.15 9.81
C VAL A 77 -3.22 2.88 9.27
N PRO A 78 -2.79 4.04 9.83
CA PRO A 78 -1.61 4.72 9.30
C PRO A 78 -0.31 3.93 9.51
N THR A 79 -0.15 3.20 10.61
CA THR A 79 1.02 2.34 10.85
C THR A 79 1.14 1.26 9.77
N MET A 80 0.02 0.60 9.45
CA MET A 80 -0.01 -0.44 8.42
C MET A 80 0.11 0.09 7.00
N LEU A 81 -0.25 1.36 6.75
CA LEU A 81 -0.28 1.97 5.42
C LEU A 81 0.86 2.96 5.16
N TYR A 82 1.87 3.00 6.03
CA TYR A 82 3.04 3.81 5.79
C TYR A 82 3.76 3.35 4.51
N GLY A 83 3.96 4.26 3.56
CA GLY A 83 4.56 3.95 2.26
C GLY A 83 3.61 3.30 1.24
N ALA A 84 2.33 3.09 1.59
CA ALA A 84 1.34 2.43 0.71
C ALA A 84 1.16 3.11 -0.66
N GLU A 85 1.45 4.40 -0.72
CA GLU A 85 1.42 5.24 -1.91
C GLU A 85 2.41 4.75 -2.98
N THR A 86 3.52 4.15 -2.57
CA THR A 86 4.59 3.67 -3.46
C THR A 86 4.47 2.20 -3.83
N TRP A 87 3.50 1.48 -3.25
CA TRP A 87 3.37 0.04 -3.48
C TRP A 87 2.71 -0.28 -4.82
N ALA A 88 3.22 -1.30 -5.50
CA ALA A 88 2.45 -2.01 -6.52
C ALA A 88 1.43 -2.93 -5.83
N LEU A 89 0.26 -2.39 -5.47
CA LEU A 89 -0.82 -3.16 -4.84
C LEU A 89 -1.29 -4.32 -5.75
N THR A 90 -0.89 -5.54 -5.37
CA THR A 90 -1.38 -6.79 -5.95
C THR A 90 -2.62 -7.27 -5.20
N LYS A 91 -3.41 -8.16 -5.79
CA LYS A 91 -4.55 -8.78 -5.09
C LYS A 91 -4.10 -9.49 -3.81
N GLN A 92 -2.95 -10.16 -3.85
CA GLN A 92 -2.37 -10.83 -2.67
C GLN A 92 -2.04 -9.84 -1.55
N ALA A 93 -1.46 -8.68 -1.89
CA ALA A 93 -1.20 -7.60 -0.93
C ALA A 93 -2.50 -7.08 -0.29
N GLU A 94 -3.52 -6.81 -1.10
CA GLU A 94 -4.83 -6.34 -0.63
C GLU A 94 -5.51 -7.37 0.28
N THR A 95 -5.52 -8.65 -0.11
CA THR A 95 -6.05 -9.75 0.71
C THR A 95 -5.30 -9.84 2.04
N ARG A 96 -3.98 -9.68 2.05
CA ARG A 96 -3.17 -9.72 3.28
C ARG A 96 -3.52 -8.56 4.24
N LEU A 97 -3.68 -7.35 3.71
CA LEU A 97 -4.10 -6.19 4.50
C LEU A 97 -5.52 -6.39 5.05
N ALA A 98 -6.47 -6.80 4.20
CA ALA A 98 -7.87 -7.02 4.60
C ALA A 98 -8.02 -8.14 5.63
N THR A 99 -7.35 -9.28 5.44
CA THR A 99 -7.38 -10.40 6.40
C THR A 99 -6.74 -10.02 7.72
N THR A 100 -5.66 -9.24 7.70
CA THR A 100 -5.03 -8.71 8.92
C THR A 100 -5.98 -7.80 9.67
N GLN A 101 -6.61 -6.84 9.00
CA GLN A 101 -7.57 -5.92 9.60
C GLN A 101 -8.74 -6.70 10.24
N ARG A 102 -9.34 -7.63 9.50
CA ARG A 102 -10.45 -8.47 10.01
C ARG A 102 -10.06 -9.27 11.25
N ARG A 103 -8.82 -9.78 11.32
CA ARG A 103 -8.32 -10.49 12.52
C ARG A 103 -8.23 -9.56 13.73
N MET A 104 -7.77 -8.32 13.54
CA MET A 104 -7.70 -7.32 14.62
C MET A 104 -9.11 -6.89 15.05
N GLU A 105 -10.02 -6.68 14.11
CA GLU A 105 -11.42 -6.33 14.37
C GLU A 105 -12.15 -7.41 15.16
N ARG A 106 -12.03 -8.68 14.76
CA ARG A 106 -12.62 -9.82 15.48
C ARG A 106 -12.13 -9.89 16.93
N ARG A 107 -10.82 -9.71 17.15
CA ARG A 107 -10.23 -9.64 18.51
C ARG A 107 -10.78 -8.45 19.32
N MET A 108 -10.99 -7.31 18.68
CA MET A 108 -11.51 -6.09 19.32
C MET A 108 -12.95 -6.25 19.83
N ILE A 109 -13.77 -7.06 19.14
CA ILE A 109 -15.16 -7.32 19.51
C ILE A 109 -15.36 -8.65 20.27
N GLY A 110 -14.31 -9.46 20.40
CA GLY A 110 -14.38 -10.76 21.09
C GLY A 110 -15.03 -11.90 20.30
N VAL A 111 -15.18 -11.75 18.97
CA VAL A 111 -15.82 -12.76 18.11
C VAL A 111 -14.79 -13.75 17.57
N ARG A 112 -15.09 -15.04 17.70
CA ARG A 112 -14.30 -16.15 17.16
C ARG A 112 -14.71 -16.46 15.72
N LEU A 113 -13.91 -17.26 15.02
CA LEU A 113 -14.29 -17.76 13.70
C LEU A 113 -15.45 -18.76 13.77
N LEU A 114 -15.54 -19.49 14.89
CA LEU A 114 -16.61 -20.46 15.19
C LEU A 114 -17.99 -19.81 15.33
N ASP A 115 -18.06 -18.50 15.56
CA ASP A 115 -19.35 -17.80 15.71
C ASP A 115 -20.02 -17.53 14.34
N HIS A 116 -19.39 -17.97 13.23
CA HIS A 116 -19.87 -17.85 11.85
C HIS A 116 -20.37 -16.46 11.43
N ARG A 117 -19.89 -15.40 12.09
CA ARG A 117 -20.26 -14.01 11.77
C ARG A 117 -19.66 -13.57 10.43
N SER A 118 -20.51 -13.01 9.56
CA SER A 118 -20.12 -12.52 8.24
C SER A 118 -19.15 -11.34 8.32
N ASN A 119 -18.37 -11.14 7.26
CA ASN A 119 -17.46 -9.99 7.17
C ASN A 119 -18.22 -8.65 7.01
N GLU A 120 -19.43 -8.69 6.45
CA GLU A 120 -20.32 -7.52 6.34
C GLU A 120 -20.84 -7.09 7.70
N TRP A 121 -21.29 -8.05 8.51
CA TRP A 121 -21.68 -7.81 9.89
C TRP A 121 -20.51 -7.21 10.69
N LEU A 122 -19.30 -7.77 10.55
CA LEU A 122 -18.10 -7.25 11.21
C LEU A 122 -17.86 -5.77 10.89
N ARG A 123 -17.90 -5.41 9.60
CA ARG A 123 -17.77 -4.02 9.13
C ARG A 123 -18.89 -3.12 9.64
N GLY A 124 -20.12 -3.64 9.73
CA GLY A 124 -21.27 -2.93 10.26
C GLY A 124 -21.16 -2.60 11.74
N VAL A 125 -20.53 -3.49 12.53
CA VAL A 125 -20.32 -3.29 13.98
C VAL A 125 -19.14 -2.37 14.25
N THR A 126 -17.96 -2.67 13.68
CA THR A 126 -16.73 -1.92 13.97
C THR A 126 -16.71 -0.55 13.29
N LYS A 127 -17.25 -0.46 12.07
CA LYS A 127 -17.26 0.72 11.20
C LYS A 127 -15.88 1.38 11.07
N VAL A 128 -14.80 0.61 11.22
CA VAL A 128 -13.42 1.10 11.00
C VAL A 128 -13.21 1.38 9.51
N VAL A 129 -12.23 2.22 9.20
CA VAL A 129 -11.87 2.51 7.82
C VAL A 129 -11.39 1.23 7.15
N ASP A 130 -11.94 0.92 5.98
CA ASP A 130 -11.44 -0.20 5.17
C ASP A 130 -10.01 0.09 4.72
N ILE A 131 -9.06 -0.72 5.17
CA ILE A 131 -7.63 -0.51 4.96
C ILE A 131 -7.24 -0.59 3.49
N VAL A 132 -7.92 -1.42 2.70
CA VAL A 132 -7.63 -1.57 1.27
C VAL A 132 -8.12 -0.34 0.54
N LYS A 133 -9.34 0.13 0.85
CA LYS A 133 -9.85 1.40 0.30
C LYS A 133 -8.97 2.58 0.71
N ALA A 134 -8.46 2.61 1.93
CA ALA A 134 -7.52 3.64 2.38
C ALA A 134 -6.17 3.57 1.65
N ALA A 135 -5.61 2.37 1.45
CA ALA A 135 -4.37 2.17 0.70
C ALA A 135 -4.51 2.66 -0.76
N ARG A 136 -5.61 2.26 -1.40
CA ARG A 136 -5.97 2.69 -2.75
C ARG A 136 -6.12 4.21 -2.80
N ARG A 137 -6.87 4.81 -1.89
CA ARG A 137 -7.07 6.27 -1.83
C ARG A 137 -5.75 7.02 -1.73
N ARG A 138 -4.85 6.61 -0.84
CA ARG A 138 -3.51 7.22 -0.71
C ARG A 138 -2.74 7.15 -2.01
N LYS A 139 -2.71 5.96 -2.65
CA LYS A 139 -2.06 5.78 -3.95
C LYS A 139 -2.66 6.66 -5.05
N TRP A 140 -3.98 6.80 -5.11
CA TRP A 140 -4.66 7.64 -6.08
C TRP A 140 -4.35 9.13 -5.90
N GLN A 141 -4.35 9.60 -4.64
CA GLN A 141 -3.98 10.96 -4.29
C GLN A 141 -2.51 11.24 -4.61
N TRP A 142 -1.62 10.28 -4.30
CA TRP A 142 -0.20 10.38 -4.64
C TRP A 142 0.02 10.44 -6.15
N ALA A 143 -0.72 9.64 -6.93
CA ALA A 143 -0.64 9.68 -8.39
C ALA A 143 -0.97 11.08 -8.93
N ARG A 144 -2.06 11.70 -8.48
CA ARG A 144 -2.34 13.10 -8.85
C ARG A 144 -1.23 14.04 -8.44
N LYS A 145 -0.74 13.92 -7.20
CA LYS A 145 0.37 14.76 -6.73
C LYS A 145 1.58 14.64 -7.66
N VAL A 146 1.95 13.43 -8.09
CA VAL A 146 3.05 13.19 -9.05
C VAL A 146 2.77 13.86 -10.40
N ALA A 147 1.55 13.72 -10.93
CA ALA A 147 1.17 14.33 -12.21
C ALA A 147 1.22 15.86 -12.16
N THR A 148 0.80 16.47 -11.05
CA THR A 148 0.76 17.92 -10.85
C THR A 148 2.07 18.50 -10.31
N MET A 149 3.14 17.71 -10.13
CA MET A 149 4.43 18.26 -9.73
C MET A 149 5.01 19.12 -10.85
N SER A 150 5.48 20.31 -10.47
CA SER A 150 6.23 21.20 -11.36
C SER A 150 7.65 20.69 -11.60
N GLY A 151 8.15 20.92 -12.82
CA GLY A 151 9.54 20.72 -13.21
C GLY A 151 9.98 19.27 -13.43
N ASP A 152 11.28 19.10 -13.65
CA ASP A 152 11.97 17.84 -13.94
C ASP A 152 12.31 17.05 -12.66
N ARG A 153 11.34 16.86 -11.77
CA ARG A 153 11.58 16.10 -10.53
C ARG A 153 11.81 14.63 -10.83
N TRP A 154 12.81 14.02 -10.19
CA TRP A 154 13.13 12.59 -10.30
C TRP A 154 11.93 11.67 -10.15
N VAL A 155 11.02 11.95 -9.21
CA VAL A 155 9.81 11.13 -9.00
C VAL A 155 8.95 11.08 -10.26
N LYS A 156 8.77 12.21 -10.94
CA LYS A 156 7.98 12.31 -12.17
C LYS A 156 8.70 11.61 -13.33
N ARG A 157 9.99 11.90 -13.53
CA ARG A 157 10.83 11.22 -14.53
C ARG A 157 10.82 9.70 -14.39
N ILE A 158 11.05 9.18 -13.19
CA ILE A 158 11.08 7.74 -12.91
C ILE A 158 9.70 7.11 -13.15
N THR A 159 8.62 7.84 -12.87
CA THR A 159 7.25 7.37 -13.09
C THR A 159 6.90 7.29 -14.59
N GLU A 160 7.39 8.24 -15.38
CA GLU A 160 7.19 8.31 -16.83
C GLU A 160 8.16 7.39 -17.58
N TRP A 161 9.32 7.09 -16.99
CA TRP A 161 10.38 6.33 -17.62
C TRP A 161 9.92 4.95 -18.06
N ARG A 162 10.18 4.65 -19.34
CA ARG A 162 9.94 3.34 -19.95
C ARG A 162 11.29 2.74 -20.30
N PRO A 163 11.72 1.65 -19.62
CA PRO A 163 12.97 1.01 -19.98
C PRO A 163 12.88 0.46 -21.42
N PRO A 164 13.96 0.50 -22.23
CA PRO A 164 13.99 0.03 -23.62
C PRO A 164 13.68 -1.48 -23.79
N SER A 165 13.66 -2.25 -22.72
CA SER A 165 13.39 -3.68 -22.75
C SER A 165 11.89 -4.01 -22.90
N ALA A 166 11.56 -4.91 -23.83
CA ALA A 166 10.23 -5.51 -23.91
C ALA A 166 9.91 -6.31 -22.63
N ARG A 167 8.61 -6.37 -22.27
CA ARG A 167 8.17 -7.20 -21.14
C ARG A 167 8.08 -8.66 -21.58
N GLY A 168 8.49 -9.58 -20.70
CA GLY A 168 8.28 -11.00 -20.93
C GLY A 168 6.80 -11.33 -21.16
N ARG A 169 6.53 -12.30 -22.03
CA ARG A 169 5.18 -12.82 -22.32
C ARG A 169 4.59 -13.52 -21.08
N GLY A 170 3.27 -13.58 -20.98
CA GLY A 170 2.55 -14.25 -19.89
C GLY A 170 2.14 -13.29 -18.76
N ARG A 171 2.57 -13.58 -17.52
CA ARG A 171 2.19 -12.82 -16.30
C ARG A 171 3.35 -11.96 -15.79
N PRO A 172 3.70 -10.83 -16.44
CA PRO A 172 4.78 -9.98 -15.99
C PRO A 172 4.42 -9.31 -14.65
N ARG A 173 5.43 -9.04 -13.81
CA ARG A 173 5.24 -8.39 -12.49
C ARG A 173 4.52 -7.05 -12.65
N ARG A 174 3.49 -6.79 -11.84
CA ARG A 174 2.68 -5.56 -11.88
C ARG A 174 3.54 -4.35 -11.53
N ARG A 175 3.50 -3.30 -12.36
CA ARG A 175 4.15 -2.02 -12.07
C ARG A 175 3.26 -1.15 -11.19
N TRP A 176 3.87 -0.15 -10.55
CA TRP A 176 3.13 0.82 -9.75
C TRP A 176 2.02 1.52 -10.56
N ARG A 177 2.32 1.97 -11.78
CA ARG A 177 1.37 2.69 -12.66
C ARG A 177 0.27 1.83 -13.28
N ASP A 178 0.45 0.50 -13.37
CA ASP A 178 -0.45 -0.38 -14.12
C ASP A 178 -1.90 -0.30 -13.62
N ILE A 179 -2.10 -0.21 -12.30
CA ILE A 179 -3.44 -0.09 -11.71
C ILE A 179 -4.09 1.28 -11.96
N ILE A 180 -3.29 2.34 -12.05
CA ILE A 180 -3.77 3.69 -12.35
C ILE A 180 -4.17 3.77 -13.82
N CYS A 181 -3.33 3.23 -14.71
CA CYS A 181 -3.61 3.16 -16.15
C CYS A 181 -4.84 2.31 -16.47
N LYS A 182 -5.11 1.24 -15.69
CA LYS A 182 -6.33 0.44 -15.86
C LYS A 182 -7.60 1.27 -15.65
N THR A 183 -7.57 2.30 -14.80
CA THR A 183 -8.75 3.12 -14.48
C THR A 183 -8.79 4.44 -15.24
N ALA A 184 -7.67 5.16 -15.34
CA ALA A 184 -7.59 6.49 -15.98
C ALA A 184 -6.95 6.49 -17.38
N GLY A 185 -6.63 5.31 -17.92
CA GLY A 185 -6.00 5.17 -19.25
C GLY A 185 -4.50 5.49 -19.26
N ALA A 186 -3.90 5.41 -20.45
CA ALA A 186 -2.47 5.65 -20.64
C ALA A 186 -2.05 7.10 -20.32
N ASN A 187 -2.96 8.05 -20.59
CA ASN A 187 -2.78 9.49 -20.41
C ASN A 187 -3.23 10.00 -19.03
N TRP A 188 -3.25 9.12 -18.03
CA TRP A 188 -3.75 9.45 -16.69
C TRP A 188 -3.09 10.68 -16.06
N MET A 189 -1.84 11.02 -16.43
CA MET A 189 -1.16 12.22 -15.94
C MET A 189 -1.77 13.52 -16.46
N LEU A 190 -2.30 13.53 -17.69
CA LEU A 190 -3.07 14.64 -18.22
C LEU A 190 -4.43 14.71 -17.53
N MET A 191 -5.11 13.56 -17.38
CA MET A 191 -6.39 13.47 -16.69
C MET A 191 -6.31 13.93 -15.22
N ALA A 192 -5.16 13.71 -14.57
CA ALA A 192 -4.92 14.12 -13.20
C ALA A 192 -4.76 15.64 -12.99
N GLN A 193 -4.55 16.41 -14.07
CA GLN A 193 -4.52 17.88 -13.99
C GLN A 193 -5.92 18.43 -13.69
N ASP A 194 -6.96 17.86 -14.29
CA ASP A 194 -8.34 18.20 -13.96
C ASP A 194 -8.79 17.48 -12.67
N VAL A 195 -9.03 18.28 -11.63
CA VAL A 195 -9.43 17.79 -10.31
C VAL A 195 -10.79 17.11 -10.36
N SER A 196 -11.72 17.63 -11.16
CA SER A 196 -13.08 17.11 -11.23
C SER A 196 -13.09 15.72 -11.85
N SER A 197 -12.53 15.59 -13.06
CA SER A 197 -12.36 14.30 -13.74
C SER A 197 -11.59 13.28 -12.89
N TRP A 198 -10.52 13.72 -12.22
CA TRP A 198 -9.71 12.84 -11.39
C TRP A 198 -10.45 12.30 -10.16
N ASN A 199 -11.31 13.10 -9.55
CA ASN A 199 -12.12 12.67 -8.41
C ASN A 199 -13.19 11.66 -8.84
N THR A 200 -13.85 11.88 -9.98
CA THR A 200 -14.83 10.95 -10.55
C THR A 200 -14.20 9.59 -10.86
N LEU A 201 -13.04 9.58 -11.52
CA LEU A 201 -12.27 8.35 -11.78
C LEU A 201 -11.78 7.69 -10.48
N GLY A 202 -11.51 8.49 -9.46
CA GLY A 202 -11.14 8.01 -8.13
C GLY A 202 -12.22 7.17 -7.46
N GLU A 203 -13.49 7.49 -7.64
CA GLU A 203 -14.58 6.65 -7.12
C GLU A 203 -14.58 5.27 -7.77
N ALA A 204 -14.43 5.20 -9.09
CA ALA A 204 -14.32 3.94 -9.82
C ALA A 204 -13.06 3.15 -9.39
N TYR A 205 -11.93 3.82 -9.19
CA TYR A 205 -10.70 3.21 -8.70
C TYR A 205 -10.87 2.58 -7.31
N LEU A 206 -11.63 3.22 -6.42
CA LEU A 206 -11.91 2.72 -5.09
C LEU A 206 -12.94 1.58 -5.09
N ARG A 207 -13.88 1.58 -6.05
CA ARG A 207 -14.92 0.55 -6.23
C ARG A 207 -14.44 -0.71 -6.93
N ASN A 208 -13.33 -0.65 -7.69
CA ASN A 208 -12.76 -1.80 -8.39
C ASN A 208 -12.29 -2.89 -7.41
N ASP A 209 -13.23 -3.65 -6.86
CA ASP A 209 -12.99 -5.02 -6.43
C ASP A 209 -12.54 -5.75 -7.69
N CYS A 210 -11.23 -5.92 -7.84
CA CYS A 210 -10.68 -6.63 -8.99
C CYS A 210 -11.29 -8.03 -9.00
N ASP A 211 -12.08 -8.34 -10.02
CA ASP A 211 -12.33 -9.70 -10.50
C ASP A 211 -11.02 -10.49 -10.55
#